data_AF-A0A851LWE6-F1
#
_entry.id   AF-A0A851LWE6-F1
#
_cell.length_a   1.000
_cell.length_b   1.000
_cell.length_c   1.000
_cell.angle_alpha   90.00
_cell.angle_beta   90.00
_cell.angle_gamma   90.00
#
_symmetry.space_group_name_H-M   'P 1'
#
loop_
_entity.id
_entity.type
_entity.pdbx_description
1 polymer ?
#
loop_
_entity_poly.entity_id
_entity_poly.type
_entity_poly.pdbx_seq_one_letter_code
_entity_poly.pdbx_strand_id
1 'polypeptide(L)'
;AEQQYFEVEKRLAQSQERLVNETQECQSLREELKKLQEQLKSLIEENKELEAAQDRSAALQSHLTREKEELEAEKRDLVRTSERRSQEVEHLNEDVKRLNEKLTEANTEKVKLQLKLDELQTSDVSVKYREKRLEQEKELLQNQNTWLNTELKAKTDELLHTAREKGNEILELKCNLENKKEEVVSRMEEQVNSLKQSNENLQKHVEDLLNKLKEAKEQQAGMEERFHNELNAHIKLSNLYKHYLGLNLSLKCNAGQVLVLFFFPPQSVHVGNTTVAEHCETPRTLFSLLLERIKPAEAIKQLKGTHFTWICHIKSMSDTSYSQIDSLHENFFKQIKKNLLLQLYNAYVETQDQLLLEKLENKRINKYLDEIVQEVEAKAPILKRQREEFERSQKAVASLSAKLEQAMKEIQRLQEDADKANKHASLLERENQRLEIQVKDLSQQIRVLLMELEEARGNHVIRDEEVSSADISSSSEVISQHLVSYRNIEELQQQNQRLLVALRELGEAREKEEQETTSSK
;
A
#
# COMPACT_ATOMS: atom_id res chain seq x y z
N ALA A 1 41.04 -139.91 128.07
CA ALA A 1 39.86 -139.03 128.17
C ALA A 1 40.26 -137.55 128.13
N GLU A 2 41.16 -137.08 129.00
CA GLU A 2 41.56 -135.67 129.08
C GLU A 2 42.27 -135.11 127.83
N GLN A 3 43.20 -135.86 127.22
CA GLN A 3 43.87 -135.44 125.97
C GLN A 3 42.90 -135.27 124.78
N GLN A 4 41.91 -136.17 124.66
CA GLN A 4 40.88 -136.05 123.62
C GLN A 4 39.96 -134.85 123.87
N TYR A 5 39.68 -134.54 125.14
CA TYR A 5 38.90 -133.36 125.52
C TYR A 5 39.64 -132.06 125.15
N PHE A 6 40.94 -131.99 125.46
CA PHE A 6 41.79 -130.85 125.11
C PHE A 6 41.93 -130.65 123.58
N GLU A 7 42.03 -131.72 122.80
CA GLU A 7 42.05 -131.64 121.34
C GLU A 7 40.71 -131.16 120.76
N VAL A 8 39.58 -131.58 121.34
CA VAL A 8 38.25 -131.12 120.94
C VAL A 8 38.04 -129.66 121.34
N GLU A 9 38.44 -129.24 122.54
CA GLU A 9 38.41 -127.84 122.97
C GLU A 9 39.29 -126.95 122.09
N LYS A 10 40.49 -127.41 121.71
CA LYS A 10 41.37 -126.68 120.78
C LYS A 10 40.74 -126.56 119.39
N ARG A 11 40.10 -127.61 118.87
CA ARG A 11 39.36 -127.57 117.59
C ARG A 11 38.14 -126.67 117.68
N LEU A 12 37.44 -126.66 118.81
CA LEU A 12 36.29 -125.79 119.06
C LEU A 12 36.72 -124.32 119.13
N ALA A 13 37.80 -124.00 119.85
CA ALA A 13 38.37 -122.66 119.91
C ALA A 13 38.83 -122.17 118.53
N GLN A 14 39.53 -123.03 117.77
CA GLN A 14 39.92 -122.73 116.38
C GLN A 14 38.71 -122.54 115.45
N SER A 15 37.62 -123.30 115.65
CA SER A 15 36.38 -123.13 114.89
C SER A 15 35.65 -121.84 115.26
N GLN A 16 35.66 -121.47 116.55
CA GLN A 16 35.07 -120.23 117.05
C GLN A 16 35.86 -119.02 116.54
N GLU A 17 37.20 -119.07 116.56
CA GLU A 17 38.07 -118.03 116.02
C GLU A 17 37.86 -117.85 114.50
N ARG A 18 37.79 -118.94 113.73
CA ARG A 18 37.44 -118.88 112.29
C ARG A 18 36.07 -118.28 112.05
N LEU A 19 35.06 -118.67 112.82
CA LEU A 19 33.71 -118.14 112.68
C LEU A 19 33.67 -116.63 113.00
N VAL A 20 34.40 -116.18 114.01
CA VAL A 20 34.54 -114.75 114.36
C VAL A 20 35.22 -113.99 113.24
N ASN A 21 36.30 -114.51 112.67
CA ASN A 21 37.00 -113.88 111.54
C ASN A 21 36.10 -113.81 110.30
N GLU A 22 35.43 -114.90 109.93
CA GLU A 22 34.49 -114.94 108.81
C GLU A 22 33.29 -114.01 109.02
N THR A 23 32.79 -113.87 110.25
CA THR A 23 31.72 -112.90 110.55
C THR A 23 32.21 -111.46 110.49
N GLN A 24 33.44 -111.17 110.91
CA GLN A 24 34.06 -109.85 110.74
C GLN A 24 34.27 -109.51 109.26
N GLU A 25 34.74 -110.46 108.45
CA GLU A 25 34.87 -110.31 106.99
C GLU A 25 33.52 -110.13 106.31
N CYS A 26 32.48 -110.88 106.71
CA CYS A 26 31.13 -110.67 106.21
C CYS A 26 30.57 -109.30 106.60
N GLN A 27 30.92 -108.79 107.79
CA GLN A 27 30.52 -107.45 108.23
C GLN A 27 31.23 -106.37 107.43
N SER A 28 32.55 -106.49 107.21
CA SER A 28 33.30 -105.53 106.40
C SER A 28 32.82 -105.51 104.95
N LEU A 29 32.59 -106.66 104.32
CA LEU A 29 32.05 -106.75 102.96
C LEU A 29 30.62 -106.17 102.87
N ARG A 30 29.79 -106.35 103.90
CA ARG A 30 28.45 -105.73 103.94
C ARG A 30 28.54 -104.21 104.05
N GLU A 31 29.49 -103.69 104.81
CA GLU A 31 29.73 -102.25 104.90
C GLU A 31 30.25 -101.68 103.58
N GLU A 32 31.16 -102.38 102.90
CA GLU A 32 31.66 -102.02 101.57
C GLU A 32 30.54 -102.06 100.52
N LEU A 33 29.70 -103.09 100.52
CA LEU A 33 28.54 -103.18 99.64
C LEU A 33 27.55 -102.03 99.89
N LYS A 34 27.34 -101.63 101.14
CA LYS A 34 26.51 -100.46 101.46
C LYS A 34 27.11 -99.16 100.92
N LYS A 35 28.41 -98.95 101.14
CA LYS A 35 29.13 -97.77 100.61
C LYS A 35 29.06 -97.71 99.09
N LEU A 36 29.27 -98.83 98.40
CA LEU A 36 29.16 -98.93 96.95
C LEU A 36 27.72 -98.69 96.47
N GLN A 37 26.71 -99.20 97.18
CA GLN A 37 25.30 -98.93 96.86
C GLN A 37 24.94 -97.44 97.02
N GLU A 38 25.45 -96.78 98.06
CA GLU A 38 25.25 -95.33 98.26
C GLU A 38 25.93 -94.52 97.15
N GLN A 39 27.18 -94.85 96.80
CA GLN A 39 27.89 -94.24 95.68
C GLN A 39 27.18 -94.47 94.34
N LEU A 40 26.64 -95.67 94.12
CA LEU A 40 25.92 -95.99 92.89
C LEU A 40 24.60 -95.22 92.82
N LYS A 41 23.91 -95.01 93.96
CA LYS A 41 22.73 -94.14 94.03
C LYS A 41 23.07 -92.68 93.73
N SER A 42 24.14 -92.14 94.34
CA SER A 42 24.54 -90.74 94.08
C SER A 42 24.94 -90.54 92.62
N LEU A 43 25.68 -91.48 92.02
CA LEU A 43 26.02 -91.43 90.59
C LEU A 43 24.80 -91.54 89.67
N ILE A 44 23.75 -92.29 90.06
CA ILE A 44 22.49 -92.33 89.31
C ILE A 44 21.77 -91.00 89.39
N GLU A 45 21.73 -90.36 90.55
CA GLU A 45 21.12 -89.04 90.72
C GLU A 45 21.88 -87.97 89.93
N GLU A 46 23.22 -87.95 90.01
CA GLU A 46 24.06 -87.06 89.21
C GLU A 46 23.85 -87.28 87.69
N ASN A 47 23.75 -88.53 87.22
CA ASN A 47 23.47 -88.79 85.81
C ASN A 47 22.10 -88.26 85.38
N LYS A 48 21.06 -88.40 86.21
CA LYS A 48 19.73 -87.85 85.91
C LYS A 48 19.75 -86.33 85.82
N GLU A 49 20.53 -85.67 86.68
CA GLU A 49 20.71 -84.22 86.62
C GLU A 49 21.45 -83.79 85.34
N LEU A 50 22.49 -84.54 84.94
CA LEU A 50 23.21 -84.31 83.69
C LEU A 50 22.33 -84.53 82.46
N GLU A 51 21.51 -85.59 82.43
CA GLU A 51 20.53 -85.83 81.36
C GLU A 51 19.52 -84.67 81.27
N ALA A 52 18.96 -84.25 82.41
CA ALA A 52 18.03 -83.12 82.43
C ALA A 52 18.69 -81.80 82.01
N ALA A 53 19.97 -81.59 82.33
CA ALA A 53 20.74 -80.43 81.88
C ALA A 53 21.04 -80.51 80.37
N GLN A 54 21.34 -81.70 79.85
CA GLN A 54 21.55 -81.94 78.43
C GLN A 54 20.28 -81.66 77.62
N ASP A 55 19.11 -82.12 78.09
CA ASP A 55 17.82 -81.84 77.45
C ASP A 55 17.50 -80.34 77.43
N ARG A 56 17.74 -79.63 78.55
CA ARG A 56 17.59 -78.17 78.62
C ARG A 56 18.52 -77.46 77.64
N SER A 57 19.77 -77.89 77.55
CA SER A 57 20.76 -77.34 76.61
C SER A 57 20.35 -77.58 75.16
N ALA A 58 19.87 -78.78 74.83
CA ALA A 58 19.38 -79.11 73.50
C ALA A 58 18.15 -78.28 73.11
N ALA A 59 17.21 -78.07 74.06
CA ALA A 59 16.05 -77.20 73.85
C ALA A 59 16.49 -75.75 73.57
N LEU A 60 17.42 -75.22 74.37
CA LEU A 60 17.99 -73.88 74.17
C LEU A 60 18.71 -73.76 72.81
N GLN A 61 19.50 -74.75 72.41
CA GLN A 61 20.15 -74.76 71.09
C GLN A 61 19.11 -74.78 69.96
N SER A 62 18.03 -75.55 70.10
CA SER A 62 16.93 -75.57 69.12
C SER A 62 16.18 -74.23 69.04
N HIS A 63 16.11 -73.49 70.14
CA HIS A 63 15.50 -72.16 70.17
C HIS A 63 16.39 -71.14 69.48
N LEU A 64 17.67 -71.09 69.87
CA LEU A 64 18.66 -70.17 69.30
C LEU A 64 18.86 -70.38 67.79
N THR A 65 18.75 -71.64 67.32
CA THR A 65 18.81 -71.94 65.88
C THR A 65 17.59 -71.41 65.13
N ARG A 66 16.38 -71.55 65.69
CA ARG A 66 15.16 -70.95 65.10
C ARG A 66 15.24 -69.42 65.05
N GLU A 67 15.60 -68.79 66.16
CA GLU A 67 15.76 -67.31 66.21
C GLU A 67 16.82 -66.83 65.21
N LYS A 68 17.92 -67.58 65.04
CA LYS A 68 18.93 -67.27 64.03
C LYS A 68 18.36 -67.36 62.61
N GLU A 69 17.59 -68.39 62.30
CA GLU A 69 16.97 -68.56 60.98
C GLU A 69 15.93 -67.45 60.69
N GLU A 70 15.18 -67.03 61.70
CA GLU A 70 14.24 -65.90 61.62
C GLU A 70 14.97 -64.58 61.35
N LEU A 71 16.03 -64.27 62.12
CA LEU A 71 16.86 -63.09 61.89
C LEU A 71 17.55 -63.10 60.52
N GLU A 72 17.99 -64.28 60.04
CA GLU A 72 18.54 -64.42 58.69
C GLU A 72 17.49 -64.23 57.59
N ALA A 73 16.23 -64.61 57.83
CA ALA A 73 15.11 -64.32 56.94
C ALA A 73 14.83 -62.81 56.89
N GLU A 74 14.68 -62.16 58.05
CA GLU A 74 14.47 -60.70 58.13
C GLU A 74 15.60 -59.92 57.48
N LYS A 75 16.86 -60.31 57.72
CA LYS A 75 18.03 -59.69 57.06
C LYS A 75 17.93 -59.79 55.54
N ARG A 76 17.53 -60.95 55.00
CA ARG A 76 17.36 -61.13 53.54
C ARG A 76 16.27 -60.21 52.98
N ASP A 77 15.16 -60.05 53.69
CA ASP A 77 14.07 -59.17 53.26
C ASP A 77 14.43 -57.69 53.36
N LEU A 78 15.17 -57.29 54.41
CA LEU A 78 15.73 -55.94 54.52
C LEU A 78 16.73 -55.64 53.41
N VAL A 79 17.58 -56.59 53.02
CA VAL A 79 18.51 -56.43 51.89
C VAL A 79 17.73 -56.26 50.58
N ARG A 80 16.75 -57.11 50.29
CA ARG A 80 15.92 -56.99 49.07
C ARG A 80 15.20 -55.64 48.99
N THR A 81 14.64 -55.17 50.10
CA THR A 81 13.94 -53.87 50.15
C THR A 81 14.91 -52.70 50.02
N SER A 82 16.13 -52.83 50.57
CA SER A 82 17.21 -51.86 50.38
C SER A 82 17.68 -51.79 48.93
N GLU A 83 17.89 -52.94 48.28
CA GLU A 83 18.27 -53.02 46.85
C GLU A 83 17.22 -52.39 45.95
N ARG A 84 15.92 -52.70 46.17
CA ARG A 84 14.82 -52.07 45.43
C ARG A 84 14.82 -50.54 45.59
N ARG A 85 14.95 -50.04 46.83
CA ARG A 85 15.03 -48.59 47.08
C ARG A 85 16.26 -47.95 46.43
N SER A 86 17.40 -48.64 46.42
CA SER A 86 18.61 -48.16 45.75
C SER A 86 18.38 -48.00 44.24
N GLN A 87 17.73 -48.98 43.60
CA GLN A 87 17.38 -48.91 42.17
C GLN A 87 16.40 -47.77 41.88
N GLU A 88 15.39 -47.57 42.74
CA GLU A 88 14.44 -46.44 42.62
C GLU A 88 15.17 -45.09 42.71
N VAL A 89 16.13 -44.96 43.63
CA VAL A 89 16.97 -43.76 43.76
C VAL A 89 17.85 -43.56 42.52
N GLU A 90 18.42 -44.62 41.96
CA GLU A 90 19.19 -44.56 40.71
C GLU A 90 18.33 -44.09 39.54
N HIS A 91 17.13 -44.66 39.35
CA HIS A 91 16.19 -44.24 38.31
C HIS A 91 15.75 -42.78 38.47
N LEU A 92 15.41 -42.35 39.68
CA LEU A 92 15.07 -40.96 39.95
C LEU A 92 16.26 -40.02 39.68
N ASN A 93 17.49 -40.43 40.01
CA ASN A 93 18.69 -39.66 39.69
C ASN A 93 18.93 -39.55 38.17
N GLU A 94 18.66 -40.61 37.40
CA GLU A 94 18.73 -40.57 35.94
C GLU A 94 17.69 -39.60 35.35
N ASP A 95 16.47 -39.62 35.85
CA ASP A 95 15.42 -38.71 35.39
C ASP A 95 15.74 -37.25 35.76
N VAL A 96 16.28 -37.00 36.96
CA VAL A 96 16.78 -35.68 37.35
C VAL A 96 17.91 -35.22 36.43
N LYS A 97 18.84 -36.09 36.05
CA LYS A 97 19.90 -35.77 35.08
C LYS A 97 19.32 -35.42 33.71
N ARG A 98 18.39 -36.24 33.18
CA ARG A 98 17.72 -35.98 31.89
C ARG A 98 16.94 -34.66 31.90
N LEU A 99 16.25 -34.34 33.00
CA LEU A 99 15.53 -33.08 33.14
C LEU A 99 16.50 -31.89 33.21
N ASN A 100 17.63 -32.04 33.91
CA ASN A 100 18.67 -31.01 33.96
C ASN A 100 19.32 -30.79 32.58
N GLU A 101 19.60 -31.84 31.82
CA GLU A 101 20.11 -31.74 30.44
C GLU A 101 19.12 -31.00 29.53
N LYS A 102 17.83 -31.35 29.58
CA LYS A 102 16.80 -30.61 28.84
C LYS A 102 16.70 -29.14 29.27
N LEU A 103 16.86 -28.87 30.57
CA LEU A 103 16.86 -27.51 31.09
C LEU A 103 18.08 -26.70 30.61
N THR A 104 19.27 -27.30 30.57
CA THR A 104 20.47 -26.63 30.05
C THR A 104 20.38 -26.42 28.55
N GLU A 105 19.91 -27.39 27.78
CA GLU A 105 19.66 -27.25 26.33
C GLU A 105 18.69 -26.10 26.05
N ALA A 106 17.51 -26.08 26.70
CA ALA A 106 16.54 -25.01 26.57
C ALA A 106 17.11 -23.64 26.97
N ASN A 107 17.94 -23.58 28.02
CA ASN A 107 18.63 -22.35 28.40
C ASN A 107 19.66 -21.91 27.34
N THR A 108 20.40 -22.82 26.72
CA THR A 108 21.33 -22.46 25.64
C THR A 108 20.59 -21.94 24.41
N GLU A 109 19.44 -22.51 24.06
CA GLU A 109 18.60 -22.03 22.98
C GLU A 109 18.01 -20.65 23.28
N LYS A 110 17.52 -20.44 24.51
CA LYS A 110 17.06 -19.13 24.99
C LYS A 110 18.16 -18.06 24.84
N VAL A 111 19.38 -18.36 25.25
CA VAL A 111 20.52 -17.42 25.11
C VAL A 111 20.83 -17.15 23.63
N LYS A 112 20.83 -18.17 22.77
CA LYS A 112 21.03 -17.98 21.32
C LYS A 112 19.94 -17.10 20.69
N LEU A 113 18.68 -17.29 21.10
CA LEU A 113 17.57 -16.47 20.64
C LEU A 113 17.68 -15.03 21.16
N GLN A 114 18.12 -14.84 22.40
CA GLN A 114 18.37 -13.50 22.95
C GLN A 114 19.46 -12.76 22.16
N LEU A 115 20.57 -13.43 21.83
CA LEU A 115 21.64 -12.82 21.01
C LEU A 115 21.13 -12.40 19.63
N LYS A 116 20.31 -13.24 18.97
CA LYS A 116 19.68 -12.89 17.69
C LYS A 116 18.72 -11.71 17.82
N LEU A 117 17.99 -11.62 18.94
CA LEU A 117 17.11 -10.49 19.21
C LEU A 117 17.91 -9.19 19.33
N ASP A 118 19.01 -9.21 20.07
CA ASP A 118 19.89 -8.05 20.26
C ASP A 118 20.56 -7.63 18.93
N GLU A 119 21.01 -8.60 18.11
CA GLU A 119 21.51 -8.36 16.75
C GLU A 119 20.45 -7.70 15.86
N LEU A 120 19.21 -8.20 15.88
CA LEU A 120 18.12 -7.60 15.10
C LEU A 120 17.79 -6.20 15.60
N GLN A 121 17.77 -5.95 16.91
CA GLN A 121 17.54 -4.63 17.48
C GLN A 121 18.62 -3.62 17.06
N THR A 122 19.90 -4.02 17.11
CA THR A 122 20.99 -3.14 16.62
C THR A 122 20.86 -2.85 15.13
N SER A 123 20.47 -3.84 14.33
CA SER A 123 20.21 -3.66 12.89
C SER A 123 19.02 -2.73 12.62
N ASP A 124 17.92 -2.86 13.37
CA ASP A 124 16.74 -1.99 13.28
C ASP A 124 17.08 -0.54 13.59
N VAL A 125 17.87 -0.30 14.65
CA VAL A 125 18.37 1.04 14.98
C VAL A 125 19.20 1.61 13.81
N SER A 126 20.08 0.81 13.21
CA SER A 126 20.90 1.26 12.06
C SER A 126 20.05 1.60 10.83
N VAL A 127 19.01 0.81 10.55
CA VAL A 127 18.07 1.05 9.46
C VAL A 127 17.25 2.32 9.71
N LYS A 128 16.77 2.52 10.93
CA LYS A 128 16.05 3.76 11.33
C LYS A 128 16.90 5.01 11.16
N TYR A 129 18.20 4.96 11.49
CA TYR A 129 19.10 6.08 11.21
C TYR A 129 19.28 6.32 9.71
N ARG A 130 19.42 5.24 8.92
CA ARG A 130 19.51 5.34 7.45
C ARG A 130 18.23 5.90 6.83
N GLU A 131 17.07 5.47 7.32
CA GLU A 131 15.76 5.97 6.90
C GLU A 131 15.61 7.45 7.21
N LYS A 132 15.90 7.89 8.44
CA LYS A 132 15.87 9.32 8.81
C LYS A 132 16.79 10.16 7.92
N ARG A 133 17.98 9.66 7.58
CA ARG A 133 18.91 10.34 6.67
C ARG A 133 18.31 10.50 5.27
N LEU A 134 17.75 9.41 4.71
CA LEU A 134 17.13 9.44 3.39
C LEU A 134 15.88 10.33 3.35
N GLU A 135 15.10 10.37 4.42
CA GLU A 135 13.94 11.27 4.52
C GLU A 135 14.39 12.73 4.55
N GLN A 136 15.46 13.07 5.28
CA GLN A 136 16.05 14.42 5.24
C GLN A 136 16.56 14.79 3.83
N GLU A 137 17.24 13.87 3.14
CA GLU A 137 17.68 14.10 1.75
C GLU A 137 16.49 14.32 0.81
N LYS A 138 15.41 13.55 0.98
CA LYS A 138 14.17 13.69 0.20
C LYS A 138 13.49 15.03 0.47
N GLU A 139 13.37 15.47 1.72
CA GLU A 139 12.82 16.78 2.07
C GLU A 139 13.64 17.93 1.46
N LEU A 140 14.97 17.85 1.51
CA LEU A 140 15.85 18.84 0.87
C LEU A 140 15.64 18.89 -0.65
N LEU A 141 15.56 17.74 -1.32
CA LEU A 141 15.30 17.67 -2.76
C LEU A 141 13.89 18.18 -3.11
N GLN A 142 12.88 17.86 -2.30
CA GLN A 142 11.53 18.38 -2.48
C GLN A 142 11.51 19.91 -2.35
N ASN A 143 12.17 20.47 -1.33
CA ASN A 143 12.28 21.92 -1.14
C ASN A 143 12.99 22.60 -2.32
N GLN A 144 14.08 22.00 -2.82
CA GLN A 144 14.76 22.50 -4.03
C GLN A 144 13.85 22.47 -5.25
N ASN A 145 13.09 21.38 -5.44
CA ASN A 145 12.16 21.26 -6.57
C ASN A 145 11.02 22.27 -6.46
N THR A 146 10.47 22.49 -5.26
CA THR A 146 9.47 23.55 -5.06
C THR A 146 10.03 24.93 -5.36
N TRP A 147 11.26 25.22 -4.93
CA TRP A 147 11.91 26.51 -5.19
C TRP A 147 12.17 26.73 -6.69
N LEU A 148 12.71 25.73 -7.39
CA LEU A 148 12.93 25.78 -8.84
C LEU A 148 11.61 25.96 -9.59
N ASN A 149 10.54 25.28 -9.18
CA ASN A 149 9.22 25.46 -9.79
C ASN A 149 8.64 26.86 -9.53
N THR A 150 8.84 27.42 -8.33
CA THR A 150 8.40 28.80 -8.06
C THR A 150 9.18 29.83 -8.87
N GLU A 151 10.50 29.64 -9.00
CA GLU A 151 11.33 30.54 -9.80
C GLU A 151 10.98 30.44 -11.29
N LEU A 152 10.77 29.22 -11.80
CA LEU A 152 10.33 29.00 -13.17
C LEU A 152 8.98 29.68 -13.42
N LYS A 153 8.01 29.52 -12.52
CA LYS A 153 6.70 30.20 -12.61
C LYS A 153 6.86 31.72 -12.61
N ALA A 154 7.66 32.28 -11.71
CA ALA A 154 7.93 33.71 -11.65
C ALA A 154 8.54 34.21 -12.98
N LYS A 155 9.53 33.49 -13.53
CA LYS A 155 10.12 33.83 -14.83
C LYS A 155 9.15 33.70 -16.00
N THR A 156 8.28 32.68 -16.00
CA THR A 156 7.23 32.59 -17.03
C THR A 156 6.23 33.73 -16.91
N ASP A 157 5.87 34.15 -15.69
CA ASP A 157 4.95 35.27 -15.48
C ASP A 157 5.59 36.61 -15.88
N GLU A 158 6.88 36.83 -15.58
CA GLU A 158 7.65 37.98 -16.05
C GLU A 158 7.71 38.03 -17.59
N LEU A 159 7.95 36.89 -18.25
CA LEU A 159 7.95 36.81 -19.72
C LEU A 159 6.56 37.07 -20.31
N LEU A 160 5.51 36.55 -19.70
CA LEU A 160 4.14 36.84 -20.13
C LEU A 160 3.77 38.30 -19.90
N HIS A 161 4.24 38.91 -18.82
CA HIS A 161 4.03 40.32 -18.53
C HIS A 161 4.71 41.20 -19.59
N THR A 162 5.99 41.00 -19.83
CA THR A 162 6.74 41.73 -20.88
C THR A 162 6.14 41.50 -22.27
N ALA A 163 5.71 40.28 -22.61
CA ALA A 163 5.03 40.00 -23.86
C ALA A 163 3.70 40.77 -24.00
N ARG A 164 2.91 40.89 -22.93
CA ARG A 164 1.68 41.70 -22.90
C ARG A 164 1.99 43.19 -23.02
N GLU A 165 2.98 43.70 -22.30
CA GLU A 165 3.42 45.10 -22.39
C GLU A 165 3.86 45.46 -23.80
N LYS A 166 4.71 44.62 -24.41
CA LYS A 166 5.14 44.81 -25.81
C LYS A 166 3.99 44.66 -26.79
N GLY A 167 3.05 43.75 -26.53
CA GLY A 167 1.80 43.66 -27.29
C GLY A 167 0.99 44.96 -27.23
N ASN A 168 0.85 45.56 -26.05
CA ASN A 168 0.16 46.83 -25.85
C ASN A 168 0.90 47.99 -26.54
N GLU A 169 2.22 48.11 -26.38
CA GLU A 169 3.04 49.12 -27.08
C GLU A 169 2.86 49.02 -28.61
N ILE A 170 2.86 47.80 -29.16
CA ILE A 170 2.63 47.59 -30.60
C ILE A 170 1.21 48.05 -31.01
N LEU A 171 0.19 47.75 -30.20
CA LEU A 171 -1.18 48.19 -30.48
C LEU A 171 -1.32 49.70 -30.41
N GLU A 172 -0.72 50.35 -29.41
CA GLU A 172 -0.69 51.81 -29.28
C GLU A 172 0.01 52.46 -30.48
N LEU A 173 1.18 51.95 -30.89
CA LEU A 173 1.89 52.45 -32.06
C LEU A 173 1.09 52.25 -33.35
N LYS A 174 0.42 51.10 -33.51
CA LYS A 174 -0.48 50.86 -34.65
C LYS A 174 -1.65 51.84 -34.67
N CYS A 175 -2.28 52.07 -33.53
CA CYS A 175 -3.38 53.04 -33.39
C CYS A 175 -2.90 54.46 -33.73
N ASN A 176 -1.77 54.89 -33.18
CA ASN A 176 -1.18 56.19 -33.47
C ASN A 176 -0.81 56.36 -34.95
N LEU A 177 -0.25 55.32 -35.57
CA LEU A 177 0.10 55.33 -36.98
C LEU A 177 -1.16 55.43 -37.86
N GLU A 178 -2.23 54.72 -37.50
CA GLU A 178 -3.51 54.82 -38.21
C GLU A 178 -4.14 56.20 -38.04
N ASN A 179 -4.16 56.75 -36.82
CA ASN A 179 -4.59 58.13 -36.57
C ASN A 179 -3.79 59.13 -37.42
N LYS A 180 -2.46 58.96 -37.54
CA LYS A 180 -1.62 59.83 -38.38
C LYS A 180 -1.87 59.65 -39.87
N LYS A 181 -2.16 58.44 -40.34
CA LYS A 181 -2.60 58.23 -41.72
C LYS A 181 -3.93 58.93 -41.97
N GLU A 182 -4.90 58.78 -41.08
CA GLU A 182 -6.21 59.44 -41.18
C GLU A 182 -6.07 60.97 -41.20
N GLU A 183 -5.23 61.54 -40.33
CA GLU A 183 -4.90 62.98 -40.35
C GLU A 183 -4.30 63.42 -41.69
N VAL A 184 -3.34 62.66 -42.23
CA VAL A 184 -2.72 62.96 -43.53
C VAL A 184 -3.73 62.83 -44.66
N VAL A 185 -4.57 61.79 -44.66
CA VAL A 185 -5.64 61.59 -45.65
C VAL A 185 -6.61 62.75 -45.59
N SER A 186 -7.12 63.13 -44.41
CA SER A 186 -8.01 64.28 -44.22
C SER A 186 -7.38 65.57 -44.76
N ARG A 187 -6.10 65.82 -44.46
CA ARG A 187 -5.38 67.00 -44.98
C ARG A 187 -5.22 66.97 -46.51
N MET A 188 -4.94 65.81 -47.08
CA MET A 188 -4.84 65.65 -48.54
C MET A 188 -6.20 65.83 -49.20
N GLU A 189 -7.28 65.33 -48.60
CA GLU A 189 -8.66 65.56 -49.05
C GLU A 189 -9.03 67.04 -49.02
N GLU A 190 -8.69 67.76 -47.94
CA GLU A 190 -8.85 69.23 -47.86
C GLU A 190 -8.09 69.95 -48.98
N GLN A 191 -6.83 69.57 -49.23
CA GLN A 191 -6.02 70.14 -50.32
C GLN A 191 -6.64 69.85 -51.68
N VAL A 192 -7.04 68.61 -51.95
CA VAL A 192 -7.72 68.22 -53.18
C VAL A 192 -9.01 69.02 -53.37
N ASN A 193 -9.80 69.20 -52.31
CA ASN A 193 -11.02 70.00 -52.36
C ASN A 193 -10.73 71.48 -52.64
N SER A 194 -9.68 72.06 -52.04
CA SER A 194 -9.27 73.44 -52.33
C SER A 194 -8.80 73.63 -53.78
N LEU A 195 -8.05 72.66 -54.33
CA LEU A 195 -7.62 72.66 -55.73
C LEU A 195 -8.80 72.48 -56.67
N LYS A 196 -9.75 71.60 -56.35
CA LYS A 196 -11.01 71.45 -57.10
C LYS A 196 -11.79 72.76 -57.13
N GLN A 197 -11.98 73.42 -55.99
CA GLN A 197 -12.66 74.72 -55.92
C GLN A 197 -11.94 75.81 -56.73
N SER A 198 -10.60 75.86 -56.65
CA SER A 198 -9.81 76.79 -57.47
C SER A 198 -9.95 76.51 -58.96
N ASN A 199 -9.92 75.24 -59.36
CA ASN A 199 -10.10 74.83 -60.75
C ASN A 199 -11.52 75.18 -61.25
N GLU A 200 -12.55 74.95 -60.44
CA GLU A 200 -13.93 75.38 -60.74
C GLU A 200 -14.02 76.90 -60.90
N ASN A 201 -13.33 77.69 -60.07
CA ASN A 201 -13.30 79.14 -60.20
C ASN A 201 -12.56 79.59 -61.47
N LEU A 202 -11.46 78.94 -61.82
CA LEU A 202 -10.74 79.20 -63.08
C LEU A 202 -11.60 78.82 -64.29
N GLN A 203 -12.31 77.70 -64.24
CA GLN A 203 -13.27 77.30 -65.27
C GLN A 203 -14.36 78.36 -65.45
N LYS A 204 -14.99 78.82 -64.36
CA LYS A 204 -15.96 79.93 -64.40
C LYS A 204 -15.36 81.20 -65.00
N HIS A 205 -14.12 81.55 -64.64
CA HIS A 205 -13.46 82.73 -65.21
C HIS A 205 -13.19 82.59 -66.71
N VAL A 206 -12.79 81.39 -67.17
CA VAL A 206 -12.64 81.09 -68.59
C VAL A 206 -13.97 81.18 -69.32
N GLU A 207 -15.05 80.65 -68.73
CA GLU A 207 -16.42 80.78 -69.26
C GLU A 207 -16.85 82.25 -69.35
N ASP A 208 -16.59 83.06 -68.34
CA ASP A 208 -16.87 84.50 -68.33
C ASP A 208 -16.10 85.24 -69.44
N LEU A 209 -14.81 84.93 -69.63
CA LEU A 209 -14.00 85.50 -70.70
C LEU A 209 -14.49 85.08 -72.09
N LEU A 210 -14.90 83.82 -72.25
CA LEU A 210 -15.51 83.32 -73.47
C LEU A 210 -16.83 84.04 -73.76
N ASN A 211 -17.65 84.28 -72.75
CA ASN A 211 -18.90 85.04 -72.88
C ASN A 211 -18.63 86.50 -73.26
N LYS A 212 -17.69 87.19 -72.60
CA LYS A 212 -17.26 88.55 -73.00
C LYS A 212 -16.73 88.59 -74.42
N LEU A 213 -16.00 87.56 -74.85
CA LEU A 213 -15.51 87.47 -76.22
C LEU A 213 -16.64 87.24 -77.23
N LYS A 214 -17.67 86.46 -76.86
CA LYS A 214 -18.90 86.34 -77.65
C LYS A 214 -19.64 87.67 -77.74
N GLU A 215 -19.89 88.34 -76.60
CA GLU A 215 -20.54 89.66 -76.56
C GLU A 215 -19.76 90.70 -77.39
N ALA A 216 -18.44 90.73 -77.29
CA ALA A 216 -17.60 91.63 -78.09
C ALA A 216 -17.67 91.30 -79.59
N LYS A 217 -17.70 90.00 -79.96
CA LYS A 217 -17.91 89.58 -81.35
C LYS A 217 -19.30 89.95 -81.86
N GLU A 218 -20.34 89.83 -81.05
CA GLU A 218 -21.70 90.25 -81.39
C GLU A 218 -21.80 91.77 -81.53
N GLN A 219 -21.17 92.53 -80.64
CA GLN A 219 -21.06 93.98 -80.76
C GLN A 219 -20.32 94.36 -82.04
N GLN A 220 -19.20 93.70 -82.36
CA GLN A 220 -18.47 93.93 -83.60
C GLN A 220 -19.32 93.58 -84.83
N ALA A 221 -19.99 92.42 -84.83
CA ALA A 221 -20.92 92.04 -85.90
C ALA A 221 -22.05 93.05 -86.06
N GLY A 222 -22.61 93.56 -84.96
CA GLY A 222 -23.62 94.62 -84.98
C GLY A 222 -23.08 95.95 -85.49
N MET A 223 -21.83 96.31 -85.17
CA MET A 223 -21.16 97.47 -85.76
C MET A 223 -20.89 97.27 -87.25
N GLU A 224 -20.48 96.08 -87.68
CA GLU A 224 -20.30 95.71 -89.09
C GLU A 224 -21.63 95.77 -89.86
N GLU A 225 -22.74 95.30 -89.28
CA GLU A 225 -24.08 95.45 -89.85
C GLU A 225 -24.49 96.93 -89.96
N ARG A 226 -24.21 97.75 -88.94
CA ARG A 226 -24.43 99.21 -89.01
C ARG A 226 -23.59 99.86 -90.09
N PHE A 227 -22.30 99.54 -90.16
CA PHE A 227 -21.43 100.01 -91.25
C PHE A 227 -21.91 99.52 -92.61
N HIS A 228 -22.43 98.29 -92.72
CA HIS A 228 -23.02 97.78 -93.95
C HIS A 228 -24.30 98.53 -94.32
N ASN A 229 -25.14 98.86 -93.34
CA ASN A 229 -26.34 99.68 -93.52
C ASN A 229 -26.00 101.12 -93.92
N GLU A 230 -25.00 101.73 -93.29
CA GLU A 230 -24.45 103.05 -93.66
C GLU A 230 -23.84 103.02 -95.06
N LEU A 231 -23.08 101.98 -95.40
CA LEU A 231 -22.53 101.78 -96.74
C LEU A 231 -23.65 101.65 -97.76
N ASN A 232 -24.71 100.90 -97.46
CA ASN A 232 -25.89 100.79 -98.31
C ASN A 232 -26.66 102.12 -98.42
N ALA A 233 -26.74 102.91 -97.35
CA ALA A 233 -27.27 104.26 -97.38
C ALA A 233 -26.38 105.19 -98.24
N HIS A 234 -25.05 105.07 -98.15
CA HIS A 234 -24.09 105.77 -99.00
C HIS A 234 -24.14 105.32 -100.45
N ILE A 235 -24.40 104.04 -100.74
CA ILE A 235 -24.64 103.54 -102.09
C ILE A 235 -25.96 104.11 -102.62
N LYS A 236 -27.03 104.16 -101.81
CA LYS A 236 -28.30 104.80 -102.19
C LYS A 236 -28.14 106.30 -102.42
N LEU A 237 -27.41 107.01 -101.57
CA LEU A 237 -27.07 108.43 -101.76
C LEU A 237 -26.15 108.65 -102.97
N SER A 238 -25.15 107.80 -103.17
CA SER A 238 -24.25 107.85 -104.33
C SER A 238 -25.01 107.60 -105.63
N ASN A 239 -26.00 106.69 -105.63
CA ASN A 239 -26.88 106.49 -106.78
C ASN A 239 -27.80 107.70 -107.04
N LEU A 240 -28.21 108.44 -106.01
CA LEU A 240 -28.94 109.71 -106.14
C LEU A 240 -28.03 110.87 -106.60
N TYR A 241 -26.76 110.90 -106.16
CA TYR A 241 -25.76 111.89 -106.62
C TYR A 241 -25.22 111.58 -108.03
N LYS A 242 -25.15 110.31 -108.46
CA LYS A 242 -24.85 109.91 -109.85
C LYS A 242 -25.92 110.33 -110.86
N HIS A 243 -27.15 110.61 -110.41
CA HIS A 243 -28.22 111.11 -111.26
C HIS A 243 -28.28 112.66 -111.33
N TYR A 244 -27.53 113.38 -110.49
CA TYR A 244 -27.64 114.84 -110.37
C TYR A 244 -26.38 115.63 -110.76
N LEU A 245 -25.21 114.99 -110.95
CA LEU A 245 -23.97 115.72 -111.26
C LEU A 245 -23.14 115.07 -112.37
N GLY A 246 -23.62 115.24 -113.60
CA GLY A 246 -22.76 115.36 -114.77
C GLY A 246 -22.43 116.83 -115.02
N LEU A 247 -21.47 117.41 -114.29
CA LEU A 247 -20.80 118.66 -114.66
C LEU A 247 -19.60 118.97 -113.74
N ASN A 248 -18.39 118.91 -114.34
CA ASN A 248 -17.17 119.69 -114.10
C ASN A 248 -16.29 119.60 -112.81
N LEU A 249 -14.97 119.49 -113.12
CA LEU A 249 -13.74 120.05 -112.51
C LEU A 249 -13.45 119.84 -111.01
N SER A 250 -12.41 119.11 -110.57
CA SER A 250 -10.94 119.31 -110.66
C SER A 250 -10.30 120.16 -109.52
N LEU A 251 -9.19 119.62 -108.99
CA LEU A 251 -8.02 120.26 -108.35
C LEU A 251 -7.98 120.59 -106.83
N LYS A 252 -7.30 119.68 -106.11
CA LYS A 252 -6.08 119.81 -105.26
C LYS A 252 -5.98 120.73 -104.01
N CYS A 253 -5.37 120.09 -102.99
CA CYS A 253 -4.18 120.49 -102.19
C CYS A 253 -4.33 120.99 -100.73
N ASN A 254 -3.59 120.25 -99.87
CA ASN A 254 -2.69 120.66 -98.78
C ASN A 254 -3.13 120.67 -97.29
N ALA A 255 -2.34 119.87 -96.52
CA ALA A 255 -1.52 120.19 -95.34
C ALA A 255 -2.12 120.18 -93.91
N GLY A 256 -1.50 119.35 -93.06
CA GLY A 256 -0.90 119.79 -91.78
C GLY A 256 -1.50 119.29 -90.45
N GLN A 257 -0.73 118.44 -89.73
CA GLN A 257 -0.32 118.51 -88.27
C GLN A 257 -1.41 118.58 -87.15
N VAL A 258 -1.29 118.14 -85.87
CA VAL A 258 -0.34 117.40 -84.99
C VAL A 258 -0.97 117.34 -83.56
N LEU A 259 -0.63 116.30 -82.73
CA LEU A 259 -0.65 116.21 -81.22
C LEU A 259 -2.02 116.34 -80.45
N VAL A 260 -2.33 115.70 -79.29
CA VAL A 260 -1.74 114.63 -78.42
C VAL A 260 -2.52 114.48 -77.08
N LEU A 261 -2.49 113.26 -76.49
CA LEU A 261 -2.61 112.83 -75.05
C LEU A 261 -3.81 113.29 -74.17
N PHE A 262 -4.28 112.62 -73.11
CA PHE A 262 -4.33 111.26 -72.52
C PHE A 262 -5.08 111.40 -71.15
N PHE A 263 -5.68 110.32 -70.61
CA PHE A 263 -5.87 109.91 -69.18
C PHE A 263 -7.28 109.45 -68.71
N PHE A 264 -7.44 108.11 -68.67
CA PHE A 264 -7.91 107.15 -67.62
C PHE A 264 -9.19 107.32 -66.71
N PRO A 265 -9.78 106.17 -66.24
CA PRO A 265 -11.19 105.87 -65.83
C PRO A 265 -11.32 105.66 -64.29
N PRO A 266 -12.15 104.78 -63.62
CA PRO A 266 -13.18 103.75 -63.98
C PRO A 266 -14.49 103.88 -63.13
N GLN A 267 -15.48 102.99 -62.98
CA GLN A 267 -15.68 101.53 -63.15
C GLN A 267 -17.20 101.26 -62.91
N SER A 268 -17.77 100.15 -63.40
CA SER A 268 -18.83 99.41 -62.66
C SER A 268 -19.44 98.19 -63.36
N VAL A 269 -19.94 97.25 -62.53
CA VAL A 269 -21.15 96.38 -62.72
C VAL A 269 -20.93 95.11 -63.58
N HIS A 270 -21.49 93.91 -63.32
CA HIS A 270 -22.39 93.25 -62.34
C HIS A 270 -22.18 91.71 -62.52
N VAL A 271 -22.37 90.81 -61.54
CA VAL A 271 -23.61 90.26 -60.93
C VAL A 271 -24.59 89.59 -61.91
N GLY A 272 -24.81 88.29 -61.68
CA GLY A 272 -26.08 87.58 -61.88
C GLY A 272 -26.15 86.69 -63.13
N ASN A 273 -26.79 85.52 -63.14
CA ASN A 273 -27.67 84.92 -62.14
C ASN A 273 -28.09 83.49 -62.58
N THR A 274 -28.36 82.65 -61.57
CA THR A 274 -29.52 81.72 -61.43
C THR A 274 -29.77 80.51 -62.37
N THR A 275 -29.71 79.34 -61.72
CA THR A 275 -30.75 78.29 -61.57
C THR A 275 -31.38 77.61 -62.79
N VAL A 276 -31.57 76.29 -62.69
CA VAL A 276 -32.89 75.60 -62.61
C VAL A 276 -32.62 74.12 -62.30
N ALA A 277 -33.37 73.59 -61.32
CA ALA A 277 -33.45 72.18 -60.96
C ALA A 277 -34.58 71.51 -61.76
N GLU A 278 -34.58 70.18 -61.91
CA GLU A 278 -35.80 69.33 -61.85
C GLU A 278 -35.46 67.81 -61.77
N HIS A 279 -36.09 67.16 -60.76
CA HIS A 279 -36.57 65.77 -60.59
C HIS A 279 -35.59 64.57 -60.64
N CYS A 280 -35.34 63.86 -59.53
CA CYS A 280 -36.16 62.83 -58.83
C CYS A 280 -36.25 61.47 -59.54
N GLU A 281 -35.60 60.45 -58.98
CA GLU A 281 -36.18 59.11 -58.71
C GLU A 281 -35.31 58.36 -57.68
N THR A 282 -35.97 57.58 -56.83
CA THR A 282 -35.47 56.83 -55.67
C THR A 282 -35.78 55.33 -55.90
N PRO A 283 -35.72 54.40 -54.92
CA PRO A 283 -34.63 53.83 -54.12
C PRO A 283 -34.63 52.26 -54.20
N ARG A 284 -34.00 51.58 -53.22
CA ARG A 284 -34.13 50.15 -52.80
C ARG A 284 -33.26 49.10 -53.50
N THR A 285 -32.77 48.02 -52.87
CA THR A 285 -32.28 47.61 -51.52
C THR A 285 -32.13 46.07 -51.58
N LEU A 286 -31.43 45.51 -50.59
CA LEU A 286 -31.51 44.12 -50.05
C LEU A 286 -30.58 43.07 -50.73
N PHE A 287 -29.53 42.52 -50.11
CA PHE A 287 -29.34 41.86 -48.79
C PHE A 287 -29.70 40.36 -48.80
N SER A 288 -28.94 39.60 -47.98
CA SER A 288 -29.08 38.19 -47.53
C SER A 288 -28.14 37.18 -48.21
N LEU A 289 -27.14 36.56 -47.57
CA LEU A 289 -26.96 35.78 -46.31
C LEU A 289 -27.17 34.26 -46.45
N LEU A 290 -26.08 33.56 -46.12
CA LEU A 290 -25.94 32.33 -45.30
C LEU A 290 -26.23 30.92 -45.85
N LEU A 291 -25.28 30.03 -45.47
CA LEU A 291 -25.34 28.56 -45.24
C LEU A 291 -25.55 27.68 -46.50
N GLU A 292 -24.98 26.48 -46.69
CA GLU A 292 -24.54 25.41 -45.78
C GLU A 292 -23.74 24.31 -46.55
N ARG A 293 -22.89 23.55 -45.82
CA ARG A 293 -22.42 22.13 -46.03
C ARG A 293 -21.34 21.80 -47.10
N ILE A 294 -20.23 21.06 -46.88
CA ILE A 294 -19.89 19.78 -46.15
C ILE A 294 -20.69 18.59 -46.72
N LYS A 295 -20.23 17.65 -47.57
CA LYS A 295 -19.08 16.71 -47.53
C LYS A 295 -19.15 15.76 -48.78
N PRO A 296 -18.28 14.74 -48.98
CA PRO A 296 -17.66 14.40 -50.27
C PRO A 296 -18.01 12.97 -50.78
N ALA A 297 -17.23 12.48 -51.74
CA ALA A 297 -17.02 11.06 -52.10
C ALA A 297 -18.10 10.36 -52.94
N GLU A 298 -18.04 10.52 -54.27
CA GLU A 298 -18.59 9.53 -55.22
C GLU A 298 -17.93 9.50 -56.62
N ALA A 299 -16.87 10.27 -56.85
CA ALA A 299 -16.35 10.48 -58.21
C ALA A 299 -15.29 9.47 -58.73
N ILE A 300 -14.79 8.52 -57.92
CA ILE A 300 -13.60 7.71 -58.33
C ILE A 300 -13.94 6.30 -58.85
N LYS A 301 -15.21 5.86 -58.78
CA LYS A 301 -15.61 4.53 -59.30
C LYS A 301 -16.17 4.54 -60.73
N GLN A 302 -16.52 5.71 -61.28
CA GLN A 302 -17.09 5.80 -62.63
C GLN A 302 -16.06 5.94 -63.77
N LEU A 303 -14.81 6.34 -63.49
CA LEU A 303 -13.78 6.52 -64.52
C LEU A 303 -13.14 5.20 -65.01
N LYS A 304 -13.14 4.12 -64.21
CA LYS A 304 -12.56 2.83 -64.65
C LYS A 304 -13.51 2.00 -65.54
N GLY A 305 -14.83 2.19 -65.41
CA GLY A 305 -15.84 1.48 -66.22
C GLY A 305 -16.04 2.07 -67.62
N THR A 306 -15.83 3.38 -67.79
CA THR A 306 -15.98 4.08 -69.07
C THR A 306 -14.78 3.92 -70.00
N HIS A 307 -13.56 3.73 -69.46
CA HIS A 307 -12.38 3.46 -70.28
C HIS A 307 -12.35 2.04 -70.88
N PHE A 308 -12.88 1.02 -70.19
CA PHE A 308 -12.91 -0.36 -70.71
C PHE A 308 -13.91 -0.53 -71.86
N THR A 309 -15.07 0.13 -71.78
CA THR A 309 -16.09 0.13 -72.84
C THR A 309 -15.63 0.87 -74.11
N TRP A 310 -14.85 1.95 -73.96
CA TRP A 310 -14.31 2.71 -75.10
C TRP A 310 -13.21 1.95 -75.85
N ILE A 311 -12.35 1.20 -75.15
CA ILE A 311 -11.29 0.37 -75.78
C ILE A 311 -11.89 -0.81 -76.57
N CYS A 312 -12.95 -1.45 -76.06
CA CYS A 312 -13.67 -2.49 -76.79
C CYS A 312 -14.35 -1.94 -78.07
N HIS A 313 -14.84 -0.70 -78.04
CA HIS A 313 -15.47 -0.06 -79.20
C HIS A 313 -14.44 0.29 -80.30
N ILE A 314 -13.23 0.71 -79.92
CA ILE A 314 -12.15 0.97 -80.89
C ILE A 314 -11.64 -0.32 -81.55
N LYS A 315 -11.61 -1.44 -80.81
CA LYS A 315 -11.18 -2.74 -81.34
C LYS A 315 -12.19 -3.34 -82.33
N SER A 316 -13.49 -3.06 -82.20
CA SER A 316 -14.50 -3.52 -83.17
C SER A 316 -14.60 -2.64 -84.43
N MET A 317 -14.05 -1.42 -84.38
CA MET A 317 -14.03 -0.48 -85.52
C MET A 317 -12.88 -0.72 -86.49
N SER A 318 -11.87 -1.52 -86.13
CA SER A 318 -10.73 -1.84 -87.01
C SER A 318 -10.97 -3.00 -87.99
N ASP A 319 -12.03 -3.81 -87.80
CA ASP A 319 -12.24 -5.05 -88.57
C ASP A 319 -13.45 -5.05 -89.53
N THR A 320 -13.99 -3.87 -89.89
CA THR A 320 -15.10 -3.79 -90.86
C THR A 320 -14.70 -3.03 -92.12
N SER A 321 -14.42 -3.80 -93.18
CA SER A 321 -14.52 -3.45 -94.61
C SER A 321 -13.80 -2.18 -95.12
N TYR A 322 -12.66 -2.42 -95.75
CA TYR A 322 -12.12 -1.64 -96.87
C TYR A 322 -13.16 -1.53 -98.00
N SER A 323 -13.67 -0.32 -98.25
CA SER A 323 -13.85 0.27 -99.59
C SER A 323 -14.62 1.58 -99.46
N GLN A 324 -14.18 2.59 -100.23
CA GLN A 324 -14.74 3.95 -100.35
C GLN A 324 -14.50 4.90 -99.18
N ILE A 325 -13.33 5.55 -99.15
CA ILE A 325 -13.20 6.87 -98.53
C ILE A 325 -12.20 7.74 -99.34
N ASP A 326 -12.68 8.93 -99.73
CA ASP A 326 -12.00 10.00 -100.47
C ASP A 326 -10.78 10.64 -99.76
N SER A 327 -9.91 11.25 -100.55
CA SER A 327 -8.66 11.94 -100.16
C SER A 327 -8.80 13.09 -99.14
N LEU A 328 -10.02 13.54 -98.84
CA LEU A 328 -10.31 14.53 -97.79
C LEU A 328 -10.36 13.91 -96.39
N HIS A 329 -10.61 12.61 -96.28
CA HIS A 329 -10.51 11.92 -95.00
C HIS A 329 -9.08 11.66 -94.59
N GLU A 330 -8.08 11.57 -95.49
CA GLU A 330 -6.71 11.26 -95.08
C GLU A 330 -6.08 12.37 -94.22
N ASN A 331 -6.37 13.63 -94.54
CA ASN A 331 -5.93 14.78 -93.75
C ASN A 331 -6.69 14.88 -92.41
N PHE A 332 -8.00 14.60 -92.43
CA PHE A 332 -8.81 14.51 -91.21
C PHE A 332 -8.37 13.34 -90.32
N PHE A 333 -8.09 12.17 -90.89
CA PHE A 333 -7.56 10.99 -90.19
C PHE A 333 -6.15 11.22 -89.68
N LYS A 334 -5.29 11.95 -90.41
CA LYS A 334 -3.96 12.37 -89.91
C LYS A 334 -4.09 13.32 -88.74
N GLN A 335 -5.01 14.28 -88.79
CA GLN A 335 -5.26 15.21 -87.69
C GLN A 335 -5.89 14.50 -86.47
N ILE A 336 -6.84 13.60 -86.69
CA ILE A 336 -7.44 12.76 -85.65
C ILE A 336 -6.39 11.81 -85.06
N LYS A 337 -5.54 11.17 -85.88
CA LYS A 337 -4.42 10.33 -85.40
C LYS A 337 -3.39 11.16 -84.63
N LYS A 338 -3.06 12.37 -85.07
CA LYS A 338 -2.11 13.26 -84.39
C LYS A 338 -2.67 13.75 -83.06
N ASN A 339 -3.95 14.13 -83.02
CA ASN A 339 -4.64 14.52 -81.79
C ASN A 339 -4.82 13.34 -80.83
N LEU A 340 -5.15 12.15 -81.34
CA LEU A 340 -5.25 10.92 -80.54
C LEU A 340 -3.89 10.46 -80.03
N LEU A 341 -2.83 10.57 -80.83
CA LEU A 341 -1.45 10.27 -80.42
C LEU A 341 -0.99 11.25 -79.33
N LEU A 342 -1.31 12.54 -79.48
CA LEU A 342 -1.04 13.56 -78.46
C LEU A 342 -1.84 13.29 -77.18
N GLN A 343 -3.12 12.91 -77.29
CA GLN A 343 -3.94 12.51 -76.14
C GLN A 343 -3.43 11.24 -75.47
N LEU A 344 -3.01 10.22 -76.23
CA LEU A 344 -2.41 8.99 -75.70
C LEU A 344 -1.06 9.27 -75.04
N TYR A 345 -0.25 10.17 -75.61
CA TYR A 345 1.01 10.59 -75.03
C TYR A 345 0.79 11.40 -73.74
N ASN A 346 -0.16 12.34 -73.73
CA ASN A 346 -0.52 13.10 -72.53
C ASN A 346 -1.07 12.17 -71.44
N ALA A 347 -1.98 11.25 -71.77
CA ALA A 347 -2.48 10.25 -70.83
C ALA A 347 -1.37 9.32 -70.32
N TYR A 348 -0.42 8.92 -71.17
CA TYR A 348 0.74 8.14 -70.77
C TYR A 348 1.62 8.92 -69.78
N VAL A 349 1.93 10.18 -70.08
CA VAL A 349 2.70 11.07 -69.18
C VAL A 349 1.96 11.28 -67.86
N GLU A 350 0.65 11.56 -67.89
CA GLU A 350 -0.18 11.70 -66.69
C GLU A 350 -0.19 10.42 -65.84
N THR A 351 -0.29 9.24 -66.46
CA THR A 351 -0.20 7.96 -65.73
C THR A 351 1.20 7.69 -65.17
N GLN A 352 2.25 8.14 -65.86
CA GLN A 352 3.63 8.04 -65.40
C GLN A 352 3.87 8.96 -64.20
N ASP A 353 3.33 10.18 -64.22
CA ASP A 353 3.37 11.13 -63.11
C ASP A 353 2.59 10.62 -61.90
N GLN A 354 1.38 10.07 -62.11
CA GLN A 354 0.61 9.41 -61.05
C GLN A 354 1.37 8.22 -60.44
N LEU A 355 1.98 7.36 -61.26
CA LEU A 355 2.79 6.25 -60.78
C LEU A 355 4.00 6.74 -59.97
N LEU A 356 4.61 7.87 -60.36
CA LEU A 356 5.72 8.47 -59.63
C LEU A 356 5.26 9.02 -58.28
N LEU A 357 4.13 9.73 -58.23
CA LEU A 357 3.52 10.21 -56.99
C LEU A 357 3.17 9.06 -56.05
N GLU A 358 2.51 8.02 -56.55
CA GLU A 358 2.20 6.79 -55.80
C GLU A 358 3.46 6.09 -55.27
N LYS A 359 4.55 6.08 -56.05
CA LYS A 359 5.85 5.55 -55.59
C LYS A 359 6.46 6.41 -54.48
N LEU A 360 6.31 7.73 -54.54
CA LEU A 360 6.77 8.64 -53.48
C LEU A 360 5.92 8.49 -52.22
N GLU A 361 4.61 8.33 -52.36
CA GLU A 361 3.70 8.05 -51.25
C GLU A 361 3.98 6.70 -50.61
N ASN A 362 4.19 5.63 -51.38
CA ASN A 362 4.61 4.33 -50.86
C ASN A 362 5.94 4.42 -50.11
N LYS A 363 6.92 5.19 -50.62
CA LYS A 363 8.18 5.44 -49.89
C LYS A 363 7.94 6.18 -48.57
N ARG A 364 7.02 7.15 -48.54
CA ARG A 364 6.67 7.90 -47.33
C ARG A 364 5.96 7.00 -46.31
N ILE A 365 5.00 6.19 -46.74
CA ILE A 365 4.28 5.23 -45.89
C ILE A 365 5.24 4.19 -45.33
N ASN A 366 6.13 3.64 -46.15
CA ASN A 366 7.14 2.67 -45.69
C ASN A 366 8.04 3.28 -44.61
N LYS A 367 8.46 4.54 -44.75
CA LYS A 367 9.21 5.24 -43.68
C LYS A 367 8.40 5.34 -42.38
N TYR A 368 7.12 5.71 -42.45
CA TYR A 368 6.27 5.75 -41.25
C TYR A 368 6.08 4.35 -40.63
N LEU A 369 5.96 3.30 -41.44
CA LEU A 369 5.89 1.93 -40.95
C LEU A 369 7.20 1.51 -40.26
N ASP A 370 8.35 1.84 -40.85
CA ASP A 370 9.67 1.58 -40.27
C ASP A 370 9.85 2.33 -38.94
N GLU A 371 9.41 3.58 -38.86
CA GLU A 371 9.40 4.37 -37.61
C GLU A 371 8.53 3.72 -36.52
N ILE A 372 7.32 3.29 -36.87
CA ILE A 372 6.42 2.57 -35.94
C ILE A 372 7.05 1.26 -35.47
N VAL A 373 7.66 0.49 -36.38
CA VAL A 373 8.35 -0.76 -36.03
C VAL A 373 9.49 -0.49 -35.06
N GLN A 374 10.33 0.51 -35.33
CA GLN A 374 11.42 0.89 -34.42
C GLN A 374 10.92 1.34 -33.05
N GLU A 375 9.83 2.10 -32.98
CA GLU A 375 9.22 2.47 -31.70
C GLU A 375 8.69 1.27 -30.92
N VAL A 376 8.05 0.32 -31.62
CA VAL A 376 7.55 -0.93 -31.01
C VAL A 376 8.71 -1.79 -30.53
N GLU A 377 9.76 -1.94 -31.33
CA GLU A 377 10.98 -2.67 -30.99
C GLU A 377 11.72 -2.03 -29.80
N ALA A 378 11.75 -0.70 -29.71
CA ALA A 378 12.34 0.02 -28.59
C ALA A 378 11.51 -0.15 -27.29
N LYS A 379 10.17 -0.19 -27.38
CA LYS A 379 9.27 -0.38 -26.23
C LYS A 379 9.16 -1.84 -25.78
N ALA A 380 9.36 -2.81 -26.68
CA ALA A 380 9.29 -4.24 -26.37
C ALA A 380 10.18 -4.70 -25.19
N PRO A 381 11.48 -4.34 -25.09
CA PRO A 381 12.30 -4.74 -23.95
C PRO A 381 11.88 -4.06 -22.65
N ILE A 382 11.36 -2.83 -22.70
CA ILE A 382 10.88 -2.10 -21.52
C ILE A 382 9.66 -2.82 -20.94
N LEU A 383 8.69 -3.19 -21.79
CA LEU A 383 7.50 -3.94 -21.37
C LEU A 383 7.86 -5.33 -20.84
N LYS A 384 8.87 -6.01 -21.40
CA LYS A 384 9.37 -7.28 -20.88
C LYS A 384 9.97 -7.12 -19.48
N ARG A 385 10.84 -6.13 -19.28
CA ARG A 385 11.42 -5.83 -17.95
C ARG A 385 10.34 -5.51 -16.93
N GLN A 386 9.36 -4.67 -17.30
CA GLN A 386 8.23 -4.37 -16.42
C GLN A 386 7.46 -5.63 -16.04
N ARG A 387 7.13 -6.52 -16.99
CA ARG A 387 6.45 -7.79 -16.69
C ARG A 387 7.25 -8.67 -15.75
N GLU A 388 8.55 -8.81 -15.97
CA GLU A 388 9.43 -9.58 -15.08
C GLU A 388 9.51 -8.97 -13.67
N GLU A 389 9.57 -7.64 -13.55
CA GLU A 389 9.56 -6.94 -12.27
C GLU A 389 8.23 -7.10 -11.54
N PHE A 390 7.10 -6.98 -12.26
CA PHE A 390 5.78 -7.26 -11.71
C PHE A 390 5.66 -8.71 -11.24
N GLU A 391 6.18 -9.68 -11.99
CA GLU A 391 6.17 -11.09 -11.60
C GLU A 391 7.07 -11.34 -10.36
N ARG A 392 8.25 -10.73 -10.30
CA ARG A 392 9.12 -10.78 -9.11
C ARG A 392 8.45 -10.17 -7.89
N SER A 393 7.80 -9.01 -8.05
CA SER A 393 7.05 -8.35 -6.99
C SER A 393 5.86 -9.21 -6.53
N GLN A 394 5.10 -9.78 -7.45
CA GLN A 394 3.98 -10.67 -7.13
C GLN A 394 4.44 -11.91 -6.35
N LYS A 395 5.56 -12.54 -6.76
CA LYS A 395 6.17 -13.66 -6.02
C LYS A 395 6.63 -13.23 -4.62
N ALA A 396 7.22 -12.04 -4.48
CA ALA A 396 7.62 -11.50 -3.19
C ALA A 396 6.41 -11.28 -2.27
N VAL A 397 5.34 -10.65 -2.76
CA VAL A 397 4.09 -10.44 -2.02
C VAL A 397 3.45 -11.77 -1.62
N ALA A 398 3.41 -12.76 -2.51
CA ALA A 398 2.93 -14.11 -2.19
C ALA A 398 3.77 -14.76 -1.08
N SER A 399 5.10 -14.61 -1.12
CA SER A 399 5.98 -15.16 -0.08
C SER A 399 5.81 -14.46 1.27
N LEU A 400 5.60 -13.14 1.27
CA LEU A 400 5.41 -12.34 2.49
C LEU A 400 4.04 -12.61 3.11
N SER A 401 2.99 -12.73 2.29
CA SER A 401 1.65 -13.11 2.77
C SER A 401 1.64 -14.52 3.37
N ALA A 402 2.32 -15.49 2.76
CA ALA A 402 2.47 -16.82 3.34
C ALA A 402 3.21 -16.80 4.70
N LYS A 403 4.29 -16.01 4.81
CA LYS A 403 5.00 -15.82 6.09
C LYS A 403 4.12 -15.16 7.14
N LEU A 404 3.31 -14.18 6.75
CA LEU A 404 2.38 -13.50 7.65
C LEU A 404 1.28 -14.46 8.13
N GLU A 405 0.71 -15.28 7.25
CA GLU A 405 -0.28 -16.28 7.63
C GLU A 405 0.31 -17.34 8.59
N GLN A 406 1.55 -17.78 8.35
CA GLN A 406 2.25 -18.69 9.25
C GLN A 406 2.49 -18.07 10.63
N ALA A 407 2.95 -16.81 10.68
CA ALA A 407 3.15 -16.08 11.93
C ALA A 407 1.81 -15.88 12.69
N MET A 408 0.72 -15.59 11.98
CA MET A 408 -0.61 -15.48 12.59
C MET A 408 -1.08 -16.79 13.22
N LYS A 409 -0.89 -17.94 12.53
CA LYS A 409 -1.21 -19.27 13.08
C LYS A 409 -0.36 -19.60 14.31
N GLU A 410 0.91 -19.21 14.30
CA GLU A 410 1.80 -19.42 15.44
C GLU A 410 1.40 -18.56 16.64
N ILE A 411 1.02 -17.29 16.41
CA ILE A 411 0.48 -16.42 17.47
C ILE A 411 -0.78 -17.03 18.09
N GLN A 412 -1.73 -17.50 17.27
CA GLN A 412 -2.95 -18.14 17.77
C GLN A 412 -2.64 -19.39 18.61
N ARG A 413 -1.73 -20.24 18.14
CA ARG A 413 -1.28 -21.41 18.89
C ARG A 413 -0.65 -21.03 20.24
N LEU A 414 0.23 -20.03 20.24
CA LEU A 414 0.87 -19.55 21.47
C LEU A 414 -0.14 -18.92 22.44
N GLN A 415 -1.17 -18.24 21.94
CA GLN A 415 -2.27 -17.74 22.77
C GLN A 415 -3.06 -18.87 23.40
N GLU A 416 -3.44 -19.90 22.64
CA GLU A 416 -4.13 -21.07 23.18
C GLU A 416 -3.30 -21.80 24.25
N ASP A 417 -1.99 -21.94 24.03
CA ASP A 417 -1.10 -22.60 24.97
C ASP A 417 -0.88 -21.73 26.23
N ALA A 418 -0.81 -20.41 26.08
CA ALA A 418 -0.78 -19.47 27.21
C ALA A 418 -2.08 -19.52 28.03
N ASP A 419 -3.23 -19.57 27.38
CA ASP A 419 -4.54 -19.69 28.05
C ASP A 419 -4.67 -21.01 28.81
N LYS A 420 -4.21 -22.13 28.22
CA LYS A 420 -4.18 -23.44 28.90
C LYS A 420 -3.24 -23.39 30.11
N ALA A 421 -2.04 -22.86 29.94
CA ALA A 421 -1.07 -22.72 31.03
C ALA A 421 -1.62 -21.84 32.16
N ASN A 422 -2.28 -20.72 31.83
CA ASN A 422 -2.88 -19.83 32.81
C ASN A 422 -4.04 -20.51 33.56
N LYS A 423 -4.88 -21.29 32.86
CA LYS A 423 -5.89 -22.13 33.52
C LYS A 423 -5.26 -23.13 34.48
N HIS A 424 -4.21 -23.85 34.07
CA HIS A 424 -3.49 -24.77 34.94
C HIS A 424 -2.84 -24.07 36.14
N ALA A 425 -2.21 -22.91 35.94
CA ALA A 425 -1.63 -22.11 37.02
C ALA A 425 -2.70 -21.69 38.03
N SER A 426 -3.84 -21.17 37.57
CA SER A 426 -4.95 -20.77 38.45
C SER A 426 -5.54 -21.94 39.25
N LEU A 427 -5.57 -23.15 38.68
CA LEU A 427 -6.01 -24.36 39.39
C LEU A 427 -4.99 -24.75 40.47
N LEU A 428 -3.71 -24.80 40.11
CA LEU A 428 -2.65 -25.12 41.06
C LEU A 428 -2.53 -24.07 42.17
N GLU A 429 -2.71 -22.78 41.89
CA GLU A 429 -2.74 -21.72 42.90
C GLU A 429 -3.87 -21.94 43.91
N ARG A 430 -5.07 -22.28 43.44
CA ARG A 430 -6.21 -22.60 44.32
C ARG A 430 -5.94 -23.84 45.17
N GLU A 431 -5.34 -24.87 44.59
CA GLU A 431 -4.95 -26.08 45.33
C GLU A 431 -3.87 -25.77 46.37
N ASN A 432 -2.87 -24.95 46.01
CA ASN A 432 -1.81 -24.54 46.93
C ASN A 432 -2.40 -23.76 48.11
N GLN A 433 -3.28 -22.79 47.86
CA GLN A 433 -3.99 -22.06 48.91
C GLN A 433 -4.78 -23.00 49.82
N ARG A 434 -5.47 -24.00 49.25
CA ARG A 434 -6.20 -25.01 50.03
C ARG A 434 -5.25 -25.82 50.91
N LEU A 435 -4.11 -26.26 50.38
CA LEU A 435 -3.10 -27.02 51.11
C LEU A 435 -2.43 -26.18 52.20
N GLU A 436 -2.12 -24.91 51.94
CA GLU A 436 -1.58 -23.98 52.93
C GLU A 436 -2.54 -23.80 54.11
N ILE A 437 -3.83 -23.66 53.85
CA ILE A 437 -4.85 -23.59 54.91
C ILE A 437 -4.87 -24.90 55.70
N GLN A 438 -4.88 -26.06 55.03
CA GLN A 438 -4.82 -27.37 55.72
C GLN A 438 -3.56 -27.52 56.59
N VAL A 439 -2.40 -27.06 56.12
CA VAL A 439 -1.16 -27.11 56.90
C VAL A 439 -1.23 -26.19 58.12
N LYS A 440 -1.78 -24.98 57.97
CA LYS A 440 -1.99 -24.05 59.10
C LYS A 440 -2.92 -24.66 60.15
N ASP A 441 -4.04 -25.22 59.71
CA ASP A 441 -5.04 -25.89 60.55
C ASP A 441 -4.44 -27.08 61.31
N LEU A 442 -3.73 -27.98 60.61
CA LEU A 442 -3.05 -29.12 61.25
C LEU A 442 -1.95 -28.69 62.20
N SER A 443 -1.18 -27.64 61.86
CA SER A 443 -0.15 -27.09 62.74
C SER A 443 -0.76 -26.51 64.02
N GLN A 444 -1.91 -25.85 63.91
CA GLN A 444 -2.66 -25.34 65.05
C GLN A 444 -3.21 -26.48 65.93
N GLN A 445 -3.76 -27.54 65.34
CA GLN A 445 -4.16 -28.75 66.07
C GLN A 445 -2.99 -29.34 66.86
N ILE A 446 -1.83 -29.53 66.20
CA ILE A 446 -0.63 -30.07 66.84
C ILE A 446 -0.18 -29.16 67.99
N ARG A 447 -0.17 -27.83 67.80
CA ARG A 447 0.18 -26.88 68.85
C ARG A 447 -0.74 -27.02 70.06
N VAL A 448 -2.06 -27.04 69.87
CA VAL A 448 -3.04 -27.18 70.95
C VAL A 448 -2.85 -28.51 71.68
N LEU A 449 -2.71 -29.62 70.95
CA LEU A 449 -2.51 -30.94 71.55
C LEU A 449 -1.20 -31.04 72.34
N LEU A 450 -0.12 -30.43 71.85
CA LEU A 450 1.15 -30.37 72.56
C LEU A 450 1.05 -29.53 73.85
N MET A 451 0.31 -28.41 73.82
CA MET A 451 0.06 -27.61 75.02
C MET A 451 -0.71 -28.42 76.07
N GLU A 452 -1.76 -29.13 75.68
CA GLU A 452 -2.55 -29.97 76.58
C GLU A 452 -1.75 -31.16 77.13
N LEU A 453 -0.86 -31.76 76.33
CA LEU A 453 0.05 -32.82 76.80
C LEU A 453 1.08 -32.32 77.83
N GLU A 454 1.62 -31.12 77.64
CA GLU A 454 2.55 -30.51 78.59
C GLU A 454 1.85 -30.06 79.88
N GLU A 455 0.64 -29.52 79.78
CA GLU A 455 -0.22 -29.22 80.95
C GLU A 455 -0.55 -30.51 81.74
N ALA A 456 -0.88 -31.61 81.05
CA ALA A 456 -1.14 -32.92 81.69
C ALA A 456 0.10 -33.55 82.35
N ARG A 457 1.32 -33.19 81.90
CA ARG A 457 2.58 -33.60 82.51
C ARG A 457 2.96 -32.76 83.74
N GLY A 458 2.19 -31.72 84.05
CA GLY A 458 2.42 -30.83 85.20
C GLY A 458 3.35 -29.65 84.90
N ASN A 459 3.68 -29.41 83.62
CA ASN A 459 4.43 -28.23 83.20
C ASN A 459 3.47 -27.06 82.99
N HIS A 460 3.79 -25.86 83.50
CA HIS A 460 2.96 -24.67 83.26
C HIS A 460 3.22 -24.12 81.87
N VAL A 461 2.23 -24.22 80.99
CA VAL A 461 2.26 -23.67 79.64
C VAL A 461 1.59 -22.31 79.65
N ILE A 462 2.31 -21.29 79.18
CA ILE A 462 1.73 -19.95 78.97
C ILE A 462 0.80 -20.04 77.76
N ARG A 463 -0.51 -19.95 78.00
CA ARG A 463 -1.48 -19.68 76.94
C ARG A 463 -1.33 -18.21 76.59
N ASP A 464 -1.10 -17.91 75.32
CA ASP A 464 -1.26 -16.54 74.81
C ASP A 464 -2.75 -16.18 74.93
N GLU A 465 -3.21 -15.81 76.12
CA GLU A 465 -4.58 -15.35 76.40
C GLU A 465 -4.79 -13.89 75.97
N GLU A 466 -4.27 -13.46 74.83
CA GLU A 466 -4.64 -12.17 74.23
C GLU A 466 -4.65 -12.26 72.69
N VAL A 467 -5.59 -13.05 72.15
CA VAL A 467 -6.31 -12.58 70.96
C VAL A 467 -7.73 -12.37 71.42
N SER A 468 -8.01 -11.12 71.79
CA SER A 468 -9.35 -10.63 72.07
C SER A 468 -10.33 -11.16 71.03
N SER A 469 -11.47 -11.69 71.48
CA SER A 469 -12.61 -12.09 70.64
C SER A 469 -13.13 -11.00 69.70
N ALA A 470 -12.59 -9.78 69.78
CA ALA A 470 -12.93 -8.64 68.95
C ALA A 470 -12.22 -8.63 67.57
N ASP A 471 -11.16 -9.43 67.35
CA ASP A 471 -10.37 -9.37 66.10
C ASP A 471 -10.60 -10.54 65.13
N ILE A 472 -11.54 -11.45 65.42
CA ILE A 472 -11.89 -12.56 64.52
C ILE A 472 -12.81 -12.03 63.41
N SER A 473 -12.23 -11.46 62.37
CA SER A 473 -12.96 -10.81 61.27
C SER A 473 -13.36 -11.78 60.14
N SER A 474 -12.73 -12.97 60.08
CA SER A 474 -12.94 -13.93 58.99
C SER A 474 -13.60 -15.22 59.45
N SER A 475 -14.64 -15.66 58.74
CA SER A 475 -15.30 -16.97 58.95
C SER A 475 -14.31 -18.14 58.87
N SER A 476 -13.21 -17.99 58.13
CA SER A 476 -12.13 -18.97 58.05
C SER A 476 -11.40 -19.16 59.39
N GLU A 477 -11.17 -18.09 60.15
CA GLU A 477 -10.50 -18.19 61.46
C GLU A 477 -11.40 -18.80 62.53
N VAL A 478 -12.70 -18.52 62.45
CA VAL A 478 -13.70 -19.14 63.33
C VAL A 478 -13.71 -20.66 63.13
N ILE A 479 -13.65 -21.12 61.87
CA ILE A 479 -13.59 -22.55 61.52
C ILE A 479 -12.31 -23.19 62.07
N SER A 480 -11.14 -22.59 61.84
CA SER A 480 -9.85 -23.10 62.32
C SER A 480 -9.77 -23.20 63.84
N GLN A 481 -10.40 -22.26 64.58
CA GLN A 481 -10.37 -22.26 66.05
C GLN A 481 -11.42 -23.16 66.71
N HIS A 482 -12.62 -23.30 66.12
CA HIS A 482 -13.75 -23.95 66.81
C HIS A 482 -14.16 -25.31 66.24
N LEU A 483 -13.87 -25.57 64.97
CA LEU A 483 -14.23 -26.81 64.29
C LEU A 483 -13.03 -27.71 64.00
N VAL A 484 -11.82 -27.15 64.03
CA VAL A 484 -10.58 -27.85 63.67
C VAL A 484 -9.75 -28.21 64.89
N SER A 485 -9.54 -27.32 65.87
CA SER A 485 -8.72 -27.63 67.06
C SER A 485 -9.52 -28.28 68.20
N TYR A 486 -8.98 -29.35 68.80
CA TYR A 486 -9.57 -30.08 69.93
C TYR A 486 -8.51 -30.35 71.01
N ARG A 487 -8.95 -30.47 72.27
CA ARG A 487 -8.06 -30.71 73.42
C ARG A 487 -8.05 -32.18 73.87
N ASN A 488 -9.16 -32.89 73.66
CA ASN A 488 -9.31 -34.29 74.07
C ASN A 488 -10.22 -35.07 73.09
N ILE A 489 -10.31 -36.39 73.29
CA ILE A 489 -11.08 -37.28 72.40
C ILE A 489 -12.58 -36.95 72.42
N GLU A 490 -13.13 -36.51 73.55
CA GLU A 490 -14.54 -36.15 73.68
C GLU A 490 -14.88 -34.89 72.89
N GLU A 491 -14.04 -33.86 72.95
CA GLU A 491 -14.17 -32.64 72.14
C GLU A 491 -14.04 -32.95 70.64
N LEU A 492 -13.10 -33.81 70.25
CA LEU A 492 -12.97 -34.27 68.86
C LEU A 492 -14.25 -34.98 68.38
N GLN A 493 -14.85 -35.82 69.22
CA GLN A 493 -16.11 -36.49 68.89
C GLN A 493 -17.26 -35.49 68.73
N GLN A 494 -17.36 -34.49 69.61
CA GLN A 494 -18.37 -33.43 69.50
C GLN A 494 -18.17 -32.57 68.25
N GLN A 495 -16.92 -32.21 67.91
CA GLN A 495 -16.61 -31.46 66.69
C GLN A 495 -16.92 -32.27 65.43
N ASN A 496 -16.57 -33.56 65.39
CA ASN A 496 -16.94 -34.44 64.27
C ASN A 496 -18.45 -34.57 64.10
N GLN A 497 -19.22 -34.63 65.18
CA GLN A 497 -20.68 -34.60 65.10
C GLN A 497 -21.20 -33.30 64.50
N ARG A 498 -20.66 -32.14 64.92
CA ARG A 498 -21.02 -30.82 64.36
C ARG A 498 -20.65 -30.70 62.88
N LEU A 499 -19.45 -31.16 62.49
CA LEU A 499 -19.00 -31.17 61.10
C LEU A 499 -19.85 -32.06 60.21
N LEU A 500 -20.26 -33.23 60.70
CA LEU A 500 -21.14 -34.14 59.95
C LEU A 500 -22.52 -33.54 59.71
N VAL A 501 -23.08 -32.81 60.68
CA VAL A 501 -24.34 -32.09 60.51
C VAL A 501 -24.19 -30.99 59.47
N ALA A 502 -23.16 -30.14 59.60
CA ALA A 502 -22.90 -29.07 58.65
C ALA A 502 -22.64 -29.59 57.22
N LEU A 503 -21.91 -30.70 57.06
CA LEU A 503 -21.67 -31.32 55.75
C LEU A 503 -22.95 -31.86 55.11
N ARG A 504 -23.88 -32.42 55.91
CA ARG A 504 -25.18 -32.88 55.41
C ARG A 504 -26.05 -31.70 54.99
N GLU A 505 -26.12 -30.64 55.80
CA GLU A 505 -26.88 -29.43 55.47
C GLU A 505 -26.33 -28.73 54.21
N LEU A 506 -25.01 -28.61 54.09
CA LEU A 506 -24.37 -28.06 52.88
C LEU A 506 -24.57 -28.98 51.66
N GLY A 507 -24.58 -30.30 51.85
CA GLY A 507 -24.89 -31.27 50.80
C GLY A 507 -26.32 -31.11 50.29
N GLU A 508 -27.30 -31.04 51.19
CA GLU A 508 -28.71 -30.83 50.85
C GLU A 508 -28.95 -29.46 50.21
N ALA A 509 -28.27 -28.40 50.69
CA ALA A 509 -28.37 -27.07 50.08
C ALA A 509 -27.80 -27.06 48.66
N ARG A 510 -26.64 -27.69 48.44
CA ARG A 510 -26.03 -27.81 47.12
C ARG A 510 -26.86 -28.68 46.17
N GLU A 511 -27.44 -29.77 46.64
CA GLU A 511 -28.30 -30.62 45.84
C GLU A 511 -29.57 -29.87 45.41
N LYS A 512 -30.14 -29.02 46.28
CA LYS A 512 -31.23 -28.11 45.93
C LYS A 512 -30.81 -27.07 44.89
N GLU A 513 -29.64 -26.44 45.05
CA GLU A 513 -29.11 -25.49 44.05
C GLU A 513 -28.85 -26.18 42.69
N GLU A 514 -28.33 -27.42 42.68
CA GLU A 514 -28.13 -28.21 41.47
C GLU A 514 -29.47 -28.61 40.81
N GLN A 515 -30.51 -28.91 41.60
CA GLN A 515 -31.87 -29.14 41.09
C GLN A 515 -32.52 -27.86 40.54
N GLU A 516 -32.32 -26.71 41.18
CA GLU A 516 -32.83 -25.41 40.72
C GLU A 516 -32.13 -24.96 39.42
N THR A 517 -30.81 -25.15 39.32
CA THR A 517 -30.04 -24.81 38.11
C THR A 517 -30.27 -25.76 36.93
N THR A 518 -30.68 -27.00 37.19
CA THR A 518 -31.08 -27.95 36.14
C THR A 518 -32.55 -27.82 35.73
N SER A 519 -33.42 -27.36 36.62
CA SER A 519 -34.83 -27.04 36.29
C SER A 519 -35.03 -25.69 35.59
N SER A 520 -34.04 -24.79 35.67
CA SER A 520 -34.03 -23.46 35.03
C SER A 520 -33.31 -23.39 33.69
N LYS A 521 -32.70 -24.48 33.24
CA LYS A 521 -32.18 -24.68 31.87
C LYS A 521 -33.16 -25.53 31.07
#